data_AF-A0A0S8D530-F1
#
_entry.id   AF-A0A0S8D530-F1
#
_cell.length_a   1.000
_cell.length_b   1.000
_cell.length_c   1.000
_cell.angle_alpha   90.00
_cell.angle_beta   90.00
_cell.angle_gamma   90.00
#
_symmetry.space_group_name_H-M   'P 1'
#
loop_
_entity.id
_entity.type
_entity.pdbx_description
1 polymer ?
#
loop_
_entity_poly.entity_id
_entity_poly.type
_entity_poly.pdbx_seq_one_letter_code
_entity_poly.pdbx_strand_id
1 'polypeptide(L)' 'MLARREYSRRELQDRLSSPDVDDAEVQGVLDEFEDKGWLSERRFVDAVVQTRRRRFGAARVLHELREKG' A
#
# COMPACT_ATOMS: atom_id res chain seq x y z
N MET A 1 9.17 19.25 0.41
CA MET A 1 9.24 17.99 1.17
C MET A 1 9.00 16.85 0.19
N LEU A 2 9.94 15.91 0.06
CA LEU A 2 9.78 14.75 -0.80
C LEU A 2 8.56 13.95 -0.31
N ALA A 3 7.51 13.88 -1.12
CA ALA A 3 6.34 13.07 -0.84
C ALA A 3 6.81 11.61 -0.77
N ARG A 4 6.95 11.09 0.45
CA ARG A 4 7.14 9.66 0.68
C ARG A 4 5.88 9.00 0.13
N ARG A 5 6.01 8.24 -0.95
CA ARG A 5 4.88 7.54 -1.54
C ARG A 5 4.52 6.42 -0.56
N GLU A 6 3.37 6.52 0.09
CA GLU A 6 2.84 5.41 0.87
C GLU A 6 2.43 4.32 -0.11
N TYR A 7 2.90 3.10 0.12
CA TYR A 7 2.54 1.92 -0.67
C TYR A 7 1.57 1.07 0.13
N SER A 8 0.67 0.37 -0.56
CA SER A 8 -0.11 -0.70 0.08
C SER A 8 0.76 -1.95 0.22
N ARG A 9 0.32 -2.87 1.09
CA ARG A 9 0.95 -4.19 1.22
C ARG A 9 0.99 -4.92 -0.11
N ARG A 10 -0.13 -4.93 -0.83
CA ARG A 10 -0.27 -5.56 -2.14
C ARG A 10 0.59 -4.93 -3.22
N GLU A 11 0.68 -3.60 -3.27
CA GLU A 11 1.58 -2.92 -4.22
C GLU A 11 3.05 -3.29 -3.96
N LEU A 12 3.45 -3.52 -2.71
CA LEU A 12 4.80 -4.02 -2.39
C LEU A 12 4.94 -5.52 -2.68
N GLN A 13 3.92 -6.32 -2.40
CA GLN A 13 3.92 -7.74 -2.75
C GLN A 13 4.12 -7.92 -4.25
N ASP A 14 3.30 -7.27 -5.09
CA ASP A 14 3.39 -7.37 -6.55
C ASP A 14 4.75 -6.88 -7.10
N ARG A 15 5.43 -5.97 -6.38
CA ARG A 15 6.77 -5.46 -6.74
C ARG A 15 7.91 -6.37 -6.32
N LEU A 16 7.72 -7.11 -5.23
CA LEU A 16 8.73 -8.00 -4.65
C LEU A 16 8.57 -9.43 -5.18
N SER A 17 7.38 -9.81 -5.64
CA SER A 17 7.12 -11.07 -6.32
C SER A 17 7.96 -11.16 -7.59
N SER A 18 8.78 -12.20 -7.64
CA SER A 18 9.66 -12.54 -8.75
C SER A 18 9.69 -14.06 -8.90
N PRO A 19 9.86 -14.63 -10.12
CA PRO A 19 9.89 -16.08 -10.31
C PRO A 19 10.92 -16.83 -9.45
N ASP A 20 11.98 -16.14 -9.05
CA ASP A 20 13.10 -16.69 -8.27
C ASP A 20 12.97 -16.44 -6.76
N VAL A 21 11.87 -15.84 -6.30
CA VAL A 21 11.66 -15.47 -4.89
C VAL A 21 10.46 -16.24 -4.35
N ASP A 22 10.61 -16.83 -3.16
CA ASP A 22 9.51 -17.52 -2.48
C ASP A 22 8.47 -16.50 -1.98
N ASP A 23 7.20 -16.73 -2.31
CA ASP A 23 6.09 -15.92 -1.82
C ASP A 23 6.05 -15.87 -0.28
N ALA A 24 6.45 -16.95 0.41
CA ALA A 24 6.53 -16.98 1.87
C ALA A 24 7.60 -16.02 2.41
N GLU A 25 8.73 -15.89 1.70
CA GLU A 25 9.79 -14.94 2.04
C GLU A 25 9.33 -13.49 1.84
N VAL A 26 8.63 -13.22 0.73
CA VAL A 26 8.00 -11.90 0.49
C VAL A 26 7.03 -11.55 1.61
N GLN A 27 6.14 -12.47 1.99
CA GLN A 27 5.19 -12.22 3.09
C GLN A 27 5.91 -11.92 4.41
N GLY A 28 6.97 -12.66 4.75
CA GLY A 28 7.75 -12.42 5.96
C GLY A 28 8.42 -11.04 5.99
N VAL A 29 8.96 -10.58 4.85
CA VAL A 29 9.52 -9.22 4.74
C VAL A 29 8.44 -8.15 4.88
N LEU A 30 7.25 -8.37 4.29
CA LEU A 30 6.12 -7.45 4.41
C LEU A 30 5.63 -7.34 5.86
N ASP A 31 5.57 -8.46 6.59
CA ASP A 31 5.24 -8.49 8.01
C ASP A 31 6.27 -7.70 8.83
N GLU A 32 7.57 -7.89 8.57
CA GLU A 32 8.62 -7.12 9.23
C GLU A 32 8.51 -5.62 8.94
N PHE A 33 8.08 -5.24 7.74
CA PHE A 33 7.87 -3.83 7.38
C PHE A 33 6.68 -3.23 8.11
N GLU A 34 5.61 -3.99 8.35
CA GLU A 34 4.47 -3.55 9.15
C GLU A 34 4.86 -3.41 10.63
N ASP A 35 5.58 -4.39 11.18
CA ASP A 35 6.04 -4.39 12.56
C ASP A 35 7.00 -3.22 12.86
N LYS A 36 7.90 -2.92 11.91
CA LYS A 36 8.78 -1.74 12.00
C LYS A 36 8.06 -0.43 11.72
N GLY A 37 6.79 -0.47 11.35
CA GLY A 37 5.98 0.68 10.98
C GLY A 37 6.45 1.37 9.70
N TRP A 38 7.25 0.70 8.86
CA TRP A 38 7.65 1.17 7.53
C TRP A 38 6.49 1.05 6.54
N LEU A 39 5.68 0.01 6.68
CA LEU A 39 4.41 -0.19 5.98
C LEU A 39 3.25 0.09 6.95
N SER A 40 2.22 0.78 6.49
CA SER A 40 1.00 0.98 7.28
C SER A 40 -0.18 1.19 6.36
N GLU A 41 -1.10 0.24 6.37
CA GLU A 41 -2.33 0.33 5.58
C GLU A 41 -3.13 1.57 5.94
N ARG A 42 -3.18 1.95 7.22
CA ARG A 42 -3.84 3.18 7.66
C ARG A 42 -3.24 4.43 7.03
N ARG A 43 -1.91 4.57 7.03
CA ARG A 43 -1.25 5.73 6.42
C ARG A 43 -1.46 5.76 4.91
N PHE A 44 -1.46 4.60 4.26
CA PHE A 44 -1.79 4.47 2.84
C PHE A 44 -3.22 4.97 2.55
N VAL A 45 -4.22 4.47 3.30
CA VAL A 45 -5.62 4.89 3.17
C VAL A 45 -5.76 6.40 3.38
N ASP A 46 -5.17 6.93 4.46
CA ASP A 46 -5.23 8.35 4.78
C ASP A 46 -4.60 9.21 3.68
N ALA A 47 -3.47 8.79 3.11
CA ALA A 47 -2.82 9.48 2.00
C ALA A 47 -3.69 9.49 0.74
N VAL A 48 -4.26 8.34 0.36
CA VAL A 48 -5.14 8.23 -0.82
C VAL A 48 -6.39 9.10 -0.63
N VAL A 49 -7.06 9.01 0.52
CA VAL A 49 -8.24 9.83 0.83
C VAL A 49 -7.88 11.31 0.79
N GLN A 50 -6.77 11.72 1.42
CA GLN A 50 -6.34 13.12 1.47
C GLN A 50 -6.08 13.71 0.08
N THR A 51 -5.44 12.94 -0.81
CA THR A 51 -5.18 13.37 -2.19
C THR A 51 -6.43 13.37 -3.05
N ARG A 52 -7.31 12.36 -2.90
CA ARG A 52 -8.43 12.11 -3.83
C ARG A 52 -9.72 12.82 -3.44
N ARG A 53 -9.94 13.11 -2.14
CA ARG A 53 -11.18 13.76 -1.64
C ARG A 53 -11.47 15.12 -2.27
N ARG A 54 -10.44 15.80 -2.79
CA ARG A 54 -10.58 17.10 -3.47
C ARG A 54 -11.17 16.99 -4.88
N ARG A 55 -11.11 15.81 -5.51
CA ARG A 55 -11.45 15.62 -6.93
C ARG A 55 -12.47 14.51 -7.18
N PHE A 56 -12.62 13.56 -6.26
CA PHE A 56 -13.48 12.39 -6.44
C PHE A 56 -14.39 12.19 -5.23
N GLY A 57 -15.62 11.71 -5.50
CA GLY A 57 -16.56 11.31 -4.46
C GLY A 57 -16.13 10.03 -3.74
N ALA A 58 -16.66 9.80 -2.54
CA ALA A 58 -16.28 8.70 -1.66
C ALA A 58 -16.34 7.32 -2.33
N ALA A 59 -17.36 7.04 -3.15
CA ALA A 59 -17.50 5.76 -3.86
C ALA A 59 -16.31 5.45 -4.77
N ARG A 60 -15.79 6.45 -5.49
CA ARG A 60 -14.62 6.27 -6.36
C ARG A 60 -13.33 6.11 -5.58
N VAL A 61 -13.20 6.82 -4.45
CA VAL A 61 -12.03 6.67 -3.56
C VAL A 61 -12.01 5.28 -2.92
N LEU A 62 -13.15 4.77 -2.45
CA LEU A 62 -13.28 3.42 -1.91
C LEU A 62 -12.98 2.34 -2.94
N HIS A 63 -13.40 2.54 -4.20
CA HIS A 63 -13.07 1.62 -5.29
C HIS A 63 -11.55 1.58 -5.52
N GLU A 64 -10.89 2.73 -5.62
CA GLU A 64 -9.42 2.79 -5.78
C GLU A 64 -8.68 2.16 -4.60
N LEU A 65 -9.17 2.34 -3.37
CA LEU A 65 -8.61 1.68 -2.18
C LEU A 65 -8.74 0.15 -2.24
N ARG A 66 -9.84 -0.38 -2.79
CA ARG A 66 -10.03 -1.84 -2.95
C ARG A 66 -9.20 -2.43 -4.09
N GLU A 67 -8.95 -1.65 -5.14
CA GLU A 67 -8.09 -2.09 -6.25
C GLU A 67 -6.61 -2.09 -5.85
N LYS A 68 -6.21 -1.13 -5.00
CA LYS A 68 -4.82 -0.96 -4.57
C LYS A 68 -4.47 -1.66 -3.26
N GLY A 69 -5.44 -1.86 -2.38
CA GLY A 69 -5.32 -2.76 -1.22
C GLY A 69 -5.16 -4.19 -1.68
#